data_AF-L2FXE3-F1
#
_entry.id   AF-L2FXE3-F1
#
_cell.length_a   1.000
_cell.length_b   1.000
_cell.length_c   1.000
_cell.angle_alpha   90.00
_cell.angle_beta   90.00
_cell.angle_gamma   90.00
#
_symmetry.space_group_name_H-M   'P 1'
#
loop_
_entity.id
_entity.type
_entity.pdbx_description
1 polymer ?
#
loop_
_entity_poly.entity_id
_entity_poly.type
_entity_poly.pdbx_seq_one_letter_code
_entity_poly.pdbx_strand_id
1 'polypeptide(L)' 'MADNVRSEFIDRISSIRNNDRDRNTCTWYRERECRGDSYRNQDDSNLGDGNGRFNDAIRSYECRRK' A
#
# COMPACT_ATOMS: atom_id res chain seq x y z
N MET A 1 -5.07 6.25 -10.75
CA MET A 1 -6.37 5.58 -10.51
C MET A 1 -6.30 4.94 -9.14
N ALA A 2 -7.40 4.95 -8.40
CA ALA A 2 -7.48 4.44 -7.04
C ALA A 2 -8.03 3.01 -7.07
N ASP A 3 -7.27 2.06 -6.52
CA ASP A 3 -7.59 0.64 -6.52
C ASP A 3 -7.81 0.15 -5.09
N ASN A 4 -8.92 -0.56 -4.86
CA ASN A 4 -9.18 -1.20 -3.58
C ASN A 4 -8.51 -2.59 -3.54
N VAL A 5 -7.95 -2.93 -2.40
CA VAL A 5 -7.49 -4.29 -2.12
C VAL A 5 -8.69 -5.23 -2.15
N ARG A 6 -8.53 -6.38 -2.81
CA ARG A 6 -9.58 -7.40 -2.85
C ARG A 6 -9.77 -8.01 -1.47
N SER A 7 -11.00 -8.38 -1.14
CA SER A 7 -11.36 -8.86 0.20
C SER A 7 -10.55 -10.07 0.66
N GLU A 8 -10.07 -10.93 -0.24
CA GLU A 8 -9.24 -12.09 0.10
C GLU A 8 -7.83 -11.75 0.64
N PHE A 9 -7.38 -10.52 0.43
CA PHE A 9 -6.07 -10.01 0.87
C PHE A 9 -6.17 -9.01 2.04
N ILE A 10 -7.38 -8.62 2.42
CA ILE A 10 -7.61 -7.84 3.63
C ILE A 10 -7.05 -8.61 4.82
N ASP A 11 -6.36 -7.91 5.72
CA ASP A 11 -5.73 -8.49 6.92
C ASP A 11 -4.61 -9.51 6.66
N ARG A 12 -3.99 -9.47 5.47
CA ARG A 12 -2.94 -10.43 5.08
C ARG A 12 -1.73 -9.80 4.37
N ILE A 13 -1.73 -8.49 4.18
CA ILE A 13 -0.67 -7.80 3.45
C ILE A 13 0.44 -7.43 4.42
N SER A 14 1.56 -8.15 4.32
CA SER A 14 2.76 -7.93 5.14
C SER A 14 3.95 -7.38 4.35
N SER A 15 3.81 -7.19 3.04
CA SER A 15 4.86 -6.65 2.16
C SER A 15 4.28 -5.93 0.97
N ILE A 16 4.97 -4.90 0.47
CA ILE A 16 4.60 -4.16 -0.74
C ILE A 16 5.80 -3.95 -1.65
N ARG A 17 5.54 -3.92 -2.96
CA ARG A 17 6.54 -3.57 -3.96
C ARG A 17 5.89 -2.91 -5.17
N ASN A 18 6.34 -1.72 -5.51
CA ASN A 18 6.04 -1.05 -6.77
C ASN A 18 7.07 -1.50 -7.82
N ASN A 19 6.67 -2.39 -8.72
CA ASN A 19 7.53 -2.87 -9.79
C ASN A 19 7.88 -1.79 -10.83
N ASP A 20 7.06 -0.75 -10.94
CA ASP A 20 7.26 0.38 -11.85
C ASP A 20 7.77 1.64 -11.13
N ARG A 21 8.48 1.47 -10.01
CA ARG A 21 8.96 2.58 -9.16
C ARG A 21 9.82 3.62 -9.89
N ASP A 22 10.38 3.29 -11.03
CA ASP A 22 11.14 4.24 -11.86
C ASP A 22 10.23 5.19 -12.63
N ARG A 23 9.01 4.75 -12.98
CA ARG A 23 8.04 5.49 -13.80
C ARG A 23 6.93 6.14 -12.97
N ASN A 24 6.50 5.46 -11.91
CA ASN A 24 5.36 5.84 -11.09
C ASN A 24 5.72 5.81 -9.60
N THR A 25 4.99 6.59 -8.81
CA THR A 25 5.01 6.55 -7.34
C THR A 25 3.67 6.05 -6.86
N CYS A 26 3.67 4.99 -6.05
CA CYS A 26 2.46 4.48 -5.42
C CYS A 26 2.31 5.04 -3.99
N THR A 27 1.07 5.13 -3.51
CA THR A 27 0.69 5.45 -2.13
C THR A 27 -0.31 4.40 -1.66
N TRP A 28 -0.12 3.87 -0.46
CA TRP A 28 -0.92 2.80 0.14
C TRP A 28 -1.72 3.37 1.30
N TYR A 29 -2.95 2.90 1.49
CA TYR A 29 -3.90 3.50 2.43
C TYR A 29 -4.55 2.45 3.32
N ARG A 30 -4.89 2.86 4.54
CA ARG A 30 -5.55 1.99 5.53
C ARG A 30 -7.06 1.89 5.35
N GLU A 31 -7.65 2.75 4.53
CA GLU A 31 -9.07 2.70 4.19
C GLU A 31 -9.29 2.45 2.71
N ARG A 32 -10.54 2.20 2.33
CA ARG A 32 -10.94 2.08 0.92
C ARG A 32 -10.89 3.45 0.25
N GLU A 33 -10.85 3.44 -1.09
CA GLU A 33 -10.92 4.65 -1.91
C GLU A 33 -9.81 5.68 -1.64
N CYS A 34 -8.61 5.20 -1.27
CA CYS A 34 -7.43 6.01 -1.01
C CYS A 34 -7.60 7.07 0.09
N ARG A 35 -8.23 6.67 1.20
CA ARG A 35 -8.50 7.53 2.38
C ARG A 35 -7.73 7.08 3.63
N GLY A 36 -7.75 7.93 4.65
CA GLY A 36 -7.12 7.67 5.94
C GLY A 36 -5.60 7.81 5.90
N ASP A 37 -4.93 7.15 6.85
CA ASP A 37 -3.47 7.17 6.92
C ASP A 37 -2.87 6.62 5.62
N SER A 38 -1.79 7.25 5.17
CA SER A 38 -1.08 6.87 3.95
C SER A 38 0.36 6.48 4.22
N TYR A 39 0.85 5.53 3.42
CA TYR A 39 2.23 5.09 3.36
C TYR A 39 2.75 5.35 1.94
N ARG A 40 4.03 5.68 1.78
CA ARG A 40 4.62 6.07 0.47
C ARG A 40 5.91 5.31 0.13
N ASN A 41 6.28 4.30 0.91
CA ASN A 41 7.47 3.50 0.61
C ASN A 41 7.23 2.62 -0.62
N GLN A 42 8.15 2.68 -1.59
CA GLN A 42 7.96 1.98 -2.87
C GLN A 42 8.29 0.48 -2.81
N ASP A 43 9.07 0.07 -1.82
CA ASP A 43 9.49 -1.31 -1.60
C ASP A 43 9.64 -1.50 -0.09
N ASP A 44 8.87 -2.43 0.45
CA ASP A 44 8.90 -2.79 1.86
C ASP A 44 8.62 -4.29 1.97
N SER A 45 9.66 -5.04 2.29
CA SER A 45 9.60 -6.51 2.36
C SER A 45 8.96 -7.00 3.66
N ASN A 46 8.79 -6.13 4.66
CA ASN A 46 8.23 -6.49 5.95
C ASN A 46 7.58 -5.28 6.62
N LEU A 47 6.29 -5.08 6.34
CA LEU A 47 5.50 -4.02 6.97
C LEU A 47 5.42 -4.13 8.51
N GLY A 48 5.84 -5.27 9.08
CA GLY A 48 5.87 -5.52 10.51
C GLY A 48 7.21 -5.22 11.21
N ASP A 49 8.32 -4.98 10.49
CA ASP A 49 9.63 -4.73 11.12
C ASP A 49 9.83 -3.27 11.60
N GLY A 50 8.92 -2.37 11.23
CA GLY A 50 8.96 -0.96 11.61
C GLY A 50 7.65 -0.47 12.26
N ASN A 51 7.07 0.59 11.72
CA ASN A 51 5.76 1.11 12.10
C ASN A 51 4.66 0.15 11.62
N GLY A 52 4.50 -1.00 12.29
CA GLY A 52 3.54 -2.09 12.03
C GLY A 52 2.06 -1.72 11.90
N ARG A 53 1.74 -0.43 11.81
CA ARG A 53 0.44 0.18 11.53
C ARG A 53 -0.10 -0.16 10.14
N PHE A 54 0.77 -0.52 9.18
CA PHE A 54 0.39 -0.89 7.81
C PHE A 54 0.42 -2.41 7.56
N ASN A 55 1.05 -3.20 8.43
CA ASN A 55 0.95 -4.65 8.38
C ASN A 55 -0.52 -5.06 8.54
N ASP A 56 -1.03 -5.87 7.62
CA ASP A 56 -2.41 -6.34 7.56
C ASP A 56 -3.47 -5.21 7.43
N ALA A 57 -3.06 -3.95 7.37
CA ALA A 57 -3.98 -2.81 7.44
C ALA A 57 -4.22 -2.13 6.09
N ILE A 58 -3.50 -2.48 5.02
CA ILE A 58 -3.71 -1.87 3.70
C ILE A 58 -5.08 -2.28 3.15
N ARG A 59 -5.82 -1.30 2.61
CA ARG A 59 -7.18 -1.46 2.05
C ARG A 59 -7.33 -0.87 0.66
N SER A 60 -6.49 0.09 0.28
CA SER A 60 -6.43 0.61 -1.09
C SER A 60 -5.07 1.18 -1.41
N TYR A 61 -4.82 1.43 -2.69
CA TYR A 61 -3.60 2.07 -3.17
C TYR A 61 -3.92 2.93 -4.40
N GLU A 62 -3.11 3.96 -4.64
CA GLU A 62 -3.08 4.66 -5.92
C GLU A 62 -1.65 4.79 -6.42
N CYS A 63 -1.46 4.68 -7.73
CA CYS A 63 -0.18 4.95 -8.37
C CYS A 63 -0.33 6.14 -9.32
N ARG A 64 0.60 7.09 -9.20
CA ARG A 64 0.67 8.29 -10.02
C ARG A 64 1.97 8.32 -10.80
N ARG A 65 1.91 8.77 -12.04
CA ARG A 65 3.09 8.97 -12.88
C ARG A 65 3.96 10.07 -12.28
N LYS A 66 5.28 9.91 -12.36
CA LYS A 66 6.24 10.96 -12.00
C LYS A 66 6.25 12.08 -13.03
#